data_AF-C0N6T0-F1
#
_entry.id   AF-C0N6T0-F1
#
_cell.length_a   1.000
_cell.length_b   1.000
_cell.length_c   1.000
_cell.angle_alpha   90.00
_cell.angle_beta   90.00
_cell.angle_gamma   90.00
#
_symmetry.space_group_name_H-M   'P 1'
#
loop_
_entity.id
_entity.type
_entity.pdbx_description
1 polymer ?
#
loop_
_entity_poly.entity_id
_entity_poly.type
_entity_poly.pdbx_seq_one_letter_code
_entity_poly.pdbx_strand_id
1 'polypeptide(L)' 'MNDDIVDLQTRLAFQDGLLEELNQVVTDQQKQIDRLELMLAALKAQLETVQHTQMIAQSDEPPPPHY' A
#
# COMPACT_ATOMS: atom_id res chain seq x y z
N MET A 1 47.60 -10.26 10.81
CA MET A 1 47.21 -11.14 9.68
C MET A 1 46.06 -12.06 10.04
N ASN A 2 46.14 -12.94 11.04
CA ASN A 2 44.97 -13.70 11.50
C ASN A 2 43.92 -12.83 12.21
N ASP A 3 44.36 -11.88 13.05
CA ASP A 3 43.45 -11.00 13.78
C ASP A 3 42.63 -10.10 12.84
N ASP A 4 43.23 -9.65 11.73
CA ASP A 4 42.55 -8.84 10.70
C ASP A 4 41.43 -9.65 10.00
N ILE A 5 41.68 -10.94 9.75
CA ILE A 5 40.68 -11.85 9.15
C ILE A 5 39.51 -12.07 10.11
N VAL A 6 39.78 -12.24 11.41
CA VAL A 6 38.74 -12.42 12.43
C VAL A 6 37.88 -11.16 12.60
N ASP A 7 38.49 -9.97 12.57
CA ASP A 7 37.74 -8.71 12.61
C ASP A 7 36.84 -8.55 11.38
N LEU A 8 37.35 -8.83 10.18
CA LEU A 8 36.55 -8.79 8.95
C LEU A 8 35.38 -9.78 8.99
N GLN A 9 35.59 -11.01 9.47
CA GLN A 9 34.54 -12.00 9.61
C GLN A 9 33.46 -11.57 10.61
N THR A 10 33.87 -10.95 11.73
CA THR A 10 32.94 -10.43 12.74
C THR A 10 32.08 -9.31 12.17
N ARG A 11 32.69 -8.38 11.43
CA ARG A 11 31.98 -7.29 10.75
C ARG A 11 31.05 -7.80 9.65
N LEU A 12 31.46 -8.84 8.93
CA LEU A 12 30.62 -9.47 7.90
C LEU A 12 29.38 -10.09 8.53
N ALA A 13 29.54 -10.90 9.57
CA ALA A 13 28.43 -11.53 10.28
C ALA A 13 27.43 -10.50 10.84
N PHE A 14 27.93 -9.36 11.34
CA PHE A 14 27.06 -8.26 11.77
C PHE A 14 26.29 -7.63 10.61
N GLN A 15 26.95 -7.41 9.47
CA GLN A 15 26.30 -6.87 8.27
C GLN A 15 25.26 -7.83 7.69
N ASP A 16 25.52 -9.14 7.70
CA ASP A 16 24.54 -10.15 7.28
C ASP A 16 23.28 -10.11 8.15
N GLY A 17 23.46 -9.97 9.47
CA GLY A 17 22.34 -9.77 10.40
C GLY A 17 21.53 -8.50 10.12
N LEU A 18 22.22 -7.38 9.84
CA LEU A 18 21.56 -6.13 9.47
C LEU A 18 20.80 -6.24 8.14
N LEU A 19 21.32 -6.98 7.16
CA LEU A 19 20.65 -7.21 5.88
C LEU A 19 19.36 -8.01 6.07
N GLU A 20 19.38 -9.04 6.92
CA GLU A 20 18.19 -9.83 7.26
C GLU A 20 17.12 -8.94 7.92
N GLU A 21 17.51 -8.11 8.90
CA GLU A 21 16.60 -7.19 9.59
C GLU A 21 16.00 -6.16 8.62
N LEU A 22 16.83 -5.58 7.75
CA LEU A 22 16.37 -4.63 6.74
C LEU A 22 15.38 -5.29 5.76
N ASN A 23 15.67 -6.52 5.32
CA ASN A 23 14.77 -7.26 4.45
C ASN A 23 13.41 -7.51 5.11
N GLN A 24 13.42 -7.90 6.39
CA GLN A 24 12.18 -8.09 7.15
C GLN A 24 11.36 -6.79 7.21
N VAL A 25 12.00 -5.65 7.52
CA VAL A 25 11.35 -4.34 7.56
C VAL A 25 10.77 -3.97 6.20
N VAL A 26 11.53 -4.12 5.11
CA VAL A 26 11.08 -3.80 3.75
C VAL A 26 9.89 -4.68 3.34
N THR A 27 9.96 -5.97 3.64
CA THR A 27 8.89 -6.93 3.33
C THR A 27 7.60 -6.59 4.08
N ASP A 28 7.70 -6.20 5.35
CA ASP A 28 6.53 -5.82 6.13
C ASP A 28 5.95 -4.46 5.72
N GLN A 29 6.79 -3.53 5.26
CA GLN A 29 6.33 -2.29 4.63
C GLN A 29 5.61 -2.57 3.30
N GLN A 30 6.11 -3.48 2.47
CA GLN A 30 5.45 -3.85 1.22
C GLN A 30 4.05 -4.43 1.48
N LYS A 31 3.89 -5.32 2.46
CA LYS A 31 2.58 -5.85 2.85
C LYS A 31 1.61 -4.76 3.31
N GLN A 32 2.11 -3.72 3.99
CA GLN A 32 1.29 -2.57 4.40
C GLN A 32 0.85 -1.74 3.20
N ILE A 33 1.75 -1.51 2.25
CA ILE A 33 1.46 -0.82 0.99
C ILE A 33 0.39 -1.59 0.20
N ASP A 34 0.57 -2.89 0.00
CA ASP A 34 -0.39 -3.74 -0.73
C ASP A 34 -1.79 -3.64 -0.10
N ARG A 35 -1.88 -3.63 1.24
CA ARG A 35 -3.15 -3.47 1.95
C ARG A 35 -3.77 -2.09 1.71
N LEU A 36 -2.97 -1.03 1.72
CA LEU A 36 -3.44 0.32 1.45
C LEU A 36 -3.92 0.48 0.01
N GLU A 37 -3.21 -0.11 -0.95
CA GLU A 37 -3.59 -0.12 -2.36
C GLU A 37 -4.94 -0.81 -2.57
N LEU A 38 -5.16 -1.97 -1.93
CA LEU A 38 -6.45 -2.68 -1.96
C LEU A 38 -7.58 -1.83 -1.38
N MET A 39 -7.35 -1.16 -0.24
CA MET A 39 -8.34 -0.29 0.38
C MET A 39 -8.67 0.92 -0.51
N LEU A 40 -7.67 1.50 -1.17
CA LEU A 40 -7.85 2.61 -2.09
C LEU A 40 -8.64 2.20 -3.33
N ALA A 41 -8.34 1.02 -3.89
CA ALA A 41 -9.10 0.45 -5.01
C ALA A 41 -10.58 0.23 -4.65
N ALA A 42 -10.84 -0.33 -3.46
CA ALA A 42 -12.21 -0.53 -2.97
C ALA A 42 -12.95 0.81 -2.78
N LEU A 43 -12.28 1.81 -2.20
CA LEU A 43 -12.86 3.16 -2.03
C LEU A 43 -13.19 3.80 -3.38
N LYS A 44 -12.29 3.68 -4.37
CA LYS A 44 -12.52 4.18 -5.73
C LYS A 44 -13.76 3.53 -6.35
N ALA A 45 -13.89 2.21 -6.27
CA ALA A 45 -15.04 1.48 -6.78
C ALA A 45 -16.36 1.91 -6.10
N GLN A 46 -16.32 2.18 -4.79
CA GLN A 46 -17.47 2.69 -4.05
C GLN A 46 -17.87 4.11 -4.50
N LEU A 47 -16.91 4.99 -4.74
CA LEU A 47 -17.19 6.34 -5.23
C LEU A 47 -17.80 6.33 -6.63
N GLU A 48 -17.30 5.49 -7.53
CA GLU A 48 -17.84 5.34 -8.89
C GLU A 48 -19.29 4.82 -8.86
N THR A 49 -19.60 3.86 -7.98
CA THR A 49 -20.98 3.36 -7.82
C THR A 49 -21.91 4.44 -7.29
N VAL A 50 -21.51 5.22 -6.28
CA VAL A 50 -22.32 6.33 -5.75
C VAL A 50 -22.59 7.39 -6.82
N GLN A 51 -21.57 7.78 -7.59
CA GLN A 51 -21.73 8.74 -8.69
C GLN A 51 -22.71 8.21 -9.75
N HIS A 52 -22.60 6.94 -10.11
CA HIS A 52 -23.51 6.33 -11.09
C HIS A 52 -24.97 6.30 -10.59
N THR A 53 -25.19 5.94 -9.32
CA THR A 53 -26.53 5.96 -8.70
C THR A 53 -27.13 7.37 -8.68
N GLN A 54 -26.33 8.40 -8.40
CA GLN A 54 -26.78 9.79 -8.42
C GLN A 54 -27.20 10.25 -9.83
N MET A 55 -26.44 9.87 -10.87
CA MET A 55 -26.79 10.19 -12.26
C MET A 55 -28.10 9.54 -12.69
N ILE A 56 -28.34 8.28 -12.32
CA ILE A 56 -29.60 7.58 -12.62
C ILE A 56 -30.77 8.29 -11.92
N ALA A 57 -30.62 8.62 -10.63
CA ALA A 57 -31.66 9.31 -9.87
C ALA A 57 -32.04 10.68 -10.47
N GLN A 58 -31.07 11.44 -11.00
CA GLN A 58 -31.33 12.72 -11.68
C GLN A 58 -32.00 12.56 -13.05
N SER A 59 -31.74 11.46 -13.76
CA SER A 59 -32.37 11.19 -15.06
C SER A 59 -33.82 10.74 -14.96
N ASP A 60 -34.24 10.24 -13.79
CA ASP A 60 -35.60 9.72 -13.52
C ASP A 60 -36.51 10.77 -12.87
N GLU A 61 -36.02 11.99 -12.61
CA GLU A 61 -36.80 13.07 -12.01
C GLU A 61 -37.55 13.84 -13.12
N PRO A 62 -38.90 13.81 -13.14
CA PRO A 62 -39.66 14.52 -14.16
C PRO A 62 -39.43 16.04 -14.03
N PRO A 63 -39.36 16.78 -15.15
CA PRO A 63 -39.03 18.20 -15.13
C PRO A 63 -40.00 18.97 -14.22
N PRO A 64 -39.50 19.94 -13.43
CA PRO A 64 -40.31 20.62 -12.43
C PRO A 64 -41.48 21.35 -13.10
N PRO A 65 -42.67 21.36 -12.46
CA PRO A 65 -43.82 22.07 -12.99
C PRO A 65 -43.52 23.58 -13.04
N HIS A 66 -43.58 24.15 -14.25
CA HIS A 66 -43.53 25.60 -14.44
C HIS A 66 -44.89 26.20 -14.05
N TYR A 67 -44.93 27.03 -13.01
CA TYR A 67 -46.11 27.79 -12.55
C TYR A 67 -46.01 29.26 -12.94
#